data_AF-A0A7J3CV78-F1
#
_entry.id   AF-A0A7J3CV78-F1
#
_cell.length_a   1.000
_cell.length_b   1.000
_cell.length_c   1.000
_cell.angle_alpha   90.00
_cell.angle_beta   90.00
_cell.angle_gamma   90.00
#
_symmetry.space_group_name_H-M   'P 1'
#
loop_
_entity.id
_entity.type
_entity.pdbx_description
1 polymer ?
#
loop_
_entity_poly.entity_id
_entity_poly.type
_entity_poly.pdbx_seq_one_letter_code
_entity_poly.pdbx_strand_id
1 'polypeptide(L)'
;MEKLKHGGFVVVESKESTKKAKELTYERVELNLKDVVVIETNVDGMNAEQARAAIVNLFSQDEKIKDKIVLLRISGTLASGKTSDVLLGLEEAAKRAGAFCLLRNTEKLSSKELEIKIEVKESSIEQIEQKLLSPLPSVAKKLFDVLSMEKQESEKVLTFESRLTEAALKALNLEDKI
;
A
#
# COMPACT_ATOMS: atom_id res chain seq x y z
N MET A 1 18.31 12.99 -23.03
CA MET A 1 18.75 13.19 -21.63
C MET A 1 19.68 12.10 -21.11
N GLU A 2 19.85 10.95 -21.79
CA GLU A 2 20.74 9.85 -21.37
C GLU A 2 22.26 10.12 -21.42
N LYS A 3 22.72 11.26 -21.98
CA LYS A 3 24.16 11.57 -22.13
C LYS A 3 24.75 12.47 -21.05
N LEU A 4 23.94 13.12 -20.21
CA LEU A 4 24.40 13.97 -19.12
C LEU A 4 24.13 13.25 -17.81
N LYS A 5 25.11 12.46 -17.35
CA LYS A 5 25.03 11.68 -16.11
C LYS A 5 24.91 12.57 -14.85
N HIS A 6 25.18 13.87 -14.97
CA HIS A 6 25.18 14.83 -13.86
C HIS A 6 24.57 16.14 -14.37
N GLY A 7 23.65 16.71 -13.59
CA GLY A 7 23.18 18.09 -13.78
C GLY A 7 24.17 19.06 -13.12
N GLY A 8 24.06 20.35 -13.40
CA GLY A 8 24.83 21.36 -12.70
C GLY A 8 24.34 22.76 -13.06
N PHE A 9 24.64 23.73 -12.21
CA PHE A 9 24.36 25.13 -12.48
C PHE A 9 25.64 25.95 -12.32
N VAL A 10 25.69 27.11 -12.97
CA VAL A 10 26.81 28.03 -12.85
C VAL A 10 26.36 29.22 -12.05
N VAL A 11 27.04 29.50 -10.95
CA VAL A 11 26.87 30.71 -10.16
C VAL A 11 27.82 31.75 -10.74
N VAL A 12 27.28 32.90 -11.15
CA VAL A 12 28.09 34.02 -11.64
C VAL A 12 27.98 35.15 -10.64
N GLU A 13 29.11 35.53 -10.06
CA GLU A 13 29.23 36.66 -9.15
C GLU A 13 29.90 37.82 -9.87
N SER A 14 29.26 39.00 -9.80
CA SER A 14 29.77 40.23 -10.41
C SER A 14 30.24 41.15 -9.30
N LYS A 15 31.56 41.37 -9.18
CA LYS A 15 32.11 42.35 -8.24
C LYS A 15 32.34 43.67 -8.95
N GLU A 16 31.69 44.72 -8.45
CA GLU A 16 31.86 46.07 -8.98
C GLU A 16 33.12 46.68 -8.39
N SER A 17 34.23 46.60 -9.13
CA SER A 17 35.50 47.19 -8.73
C SER A 17 35.59 48.63 -9.23
N THR A 18 35.99 49.55 -8.35
CA THR A 18 35.92 51.02 -8.49
C THR A 18 36.73 51.64 -9.64
N LYS A 19 37.32 50.85 -10.55
CA LYS A 19 37.99 51.33 -11.77
C LYS A 19 37.72 50.43 -12.98
N LYS A 20 36.68 50.78 -13.75
CA LYS A 20 36.42 50.48 -15.18
C LYS A 20 36.49 49.04 -15.73
N ALA A 21 36.73 48.01 -14.92
CA ALA A 21 36.57 46.62 -15.35
C ALA A 21 35.66 45.86 -14.37
N LYS A 22 34.56 45.31 -14.89
CA LYS A 22 33.62 44.47 -14.15
C LYS A 22 34.23 43.08 -14.08
N GLU A 23 34.76 42.69 -12.91
CA GLU A 23 35.25 41.33 -12.70
C GLU A 23 34.05 40.40 -12.51
N LEU A 24 33.91 39.45 -13.43
CA LEU A 24 32.91 38.38 -13.37
C LEU A 24 33.64 37.10 -12.95
N THR A 25 33.34 36.60 -11.76
CA THR A 25 33.75 35.27 -11.32
C THR A 25 32.61 34.30 -11.56
N TYR A 26 32.90 33.12 -12.08
CA TYR A 26 31.91 32.07 -12.26
C TYR A 26 32.40 30.78 -11.60
N GLU A 27 31.50 30.10 -10.91
CA GLU A 27 31.72 28.80 -10.30
C GLU A 27 30.68 27.83 -10.85
N ARG A 28 31.14 26.69 -11.37
CA ARG A 28 30.24 25.61 -11.78
C ARG A 28 30.02 24.68 -10.60
N VAL A 29 28.78 24.60 -10.13
CA VAL A 29 28.34 23.69 -9.08
C VAL A 29 27.76 22.43 -9.73
N GLU A 30 28.40 21.29 -9.48
CA GLU A 30 27.92 20.00 -9.96
C GLU A 30 26.83 19.44 -9.04
N LEU A 31 25.75 18.91 -9.62
CA LEU A 31 24.71 18.19 -8.90
C LEU A 31 25.04 16.70 -8.89
N ASN A 32 25.52 16.23 -7.74
CA ASN A 32 25.72 14.80 -7.49
C ASN A 32 24.38 14.13 -7.24
N LEU A 33 23.71 13.73 -8.33
CA LEU A 33 22.49 12.93 -8.25
C LEU A 33 22.84 11.50 -7.79
N LYS A 34 21.99 10.91 -6.96
CA LYS A 34 22.13 9.51 -6.54
C LYS A 34 21.89 8.59 -7.74
N ASP A 35 22.70 7.54 -7.85
CA ASP A 35 22.52 6.52 -8.88
C ASP A 35 21.16 5.84 -8.73
N VAL A 36 20.59 5.39 -9.85
CA VAL A 36 19.31 4.68 -9.89
C VAL A 36 19.55 3.21 -10.24
N VAL A 37 18.95 2.30 -9.46
CA VAL A 37 18.95 0.85 -9.73
C VAL A 37 17.52 0.41 -10.00
N VAL A 38 17.31 -0.31 -11.10
CA VAL A 38 16.00 -0.87 -11.46
C VAL A 38 15.98 -2.35 -11.09
N ILE A 39 14.97 -2.75 -10.33
CA ILE A 39 14.72 -4.14 -9.93
C ILE A 39 13.36 -4.53 -10.50
N GLU A 40 13.32 -5.58 -11.33
CA GLU A 40 12.09 -6.10 -11.90
C GLU A 40 11.79 -7.47 -11.29
N THR A 41 10.55 -7.69 -10.87
CA THR A 41 10.11 -8.96 -10.29
C THR A 41 8.73 -9.36 -10.81
N ASN A 42 8.54 -10.66 -11.00
CA ASN A 42 7.28 -11.26 -11.39
C ASN A 42 6.76 -12.13 -10.24
N VAL A 43 5.56 -11.82 -9.75
CA VAL A 43 4.92 -12.48 -8.60
C VAL A 43 3.71 -13.33 -9.01
N ASP A 44 3.63 -13.69 -10.29
CA ASP A 44 2.52 -14.49 -10.82
C ASP A 44 2.38 -15.84 -10.08
N GLY A 45 1.17 -16.14 -9.63
CA GLY A 45 0.87 -17.36 -8.90
C GLY A 45 1.36 -17.39 -7.44
N MET A 46 2.02 -16.35 -6.95
CA MET A 46 2.41 -16.24 -5.54
C MET A 46 1.27 -15.69 -4.70
N ASN A 47 1.21 -16.05 -3.42
CA ASN A 47 0.39 -15.33 -2.46
C ASN A 47 1.08 -14.01 -2.03
N ALA A 48 0.32 -13.09 -1.44
CA ALA A 48 0.84 -11.76 -1.09
C ALA A 48 2.05 -11.79 -0.14
N GLU A 49 2.08 -12.74 0.82
CA GLU A 49 3.17 -12.89 1.78
C GLU A 49 4.46 -13.42 1.12
N GLN A 50 4.33 -14.42 0.25
CA GLN A 50 5.43 -14.98 -0.55
C GLN A 50 6.01 -13.93 -1.49
N ALA A 51 5.15 -13.20 -2.20
CA ALA A 51 5.56 -12.11 -3.07
C ALA A 51 6.37 -11.06 -2.30
N ARG A 52 5.89 -10.65 -1.12
CA ARG A 52 6.61 -9.72 -0.26
C ARG A 52 7.94 -10.28 0.23
N ALA A 53 7.98 -11.52 0.72
CA ALA A 53 9.20 -12.15 1.19
C ALA A 53 10.26 -12.23 0.08
N ALA A 54 9.85 -12.58 -1.15
CA ALA A 54 10.74 -12.60 -2.31
C ALA A 54 11.35 -11.22 -2.59
N ILE A 55 10.54 -10.16 -2.54
CA ILE A 55 11.02 -8.78 -2.75
C ILE A 55 11.99 -8.35 -1.65
N VAL A 56 11.68 -8.65 -0.39
CA VAL A 56 12.55 -8.31 0.76
C VAL A 56 13.88 -9.05 0.68
N ASN A 57 13.86 -10.31 0.23
CA ASN A 57 15.08 -11.09 0.02
C ASN A 57 15.95 -10.49 -1.08
N LEU A 58 15.35 -10.00 -2.18
CA LEU A 58 16.09 -9.28 -3.23
C LEU A 58 16.80 -8.04 -2.66
N PHE A 59 16.14 -7.30 -1.76
CA PHE A 59 16.77 -6.14 -1.13
C PHE A 59 17.96 -6.49 -0.24
N SER A 60 17.91 -7.64 0.42
CA SER A 60 18.95 -8.07 1.35
C SER A 60 20.15 -8.70 0.64
N GLN A 61 19.96 -9.22 -0.58
CA GLN A 61 21.01 -9.91 -1.34
C GLN A 61 21.78 -8.98 -2.29
N ASP A 62 21.18 -7.86 -2.73
CA ASP A 62 21.80 -7.03 -3.76
C ASP A 62 22.58 -5.85 -3.13
N GLU A 63 23.91 -6.00 -3.04
CA GLU A 63 24.80 -4.94 -2.55
C GLU A 63 24.73 -3.65 -3.39
N LYS A 64 24.15 -3.70 -4.60
CA LYS A 64 24.03 -2.56 -5.50
C LYS A 64 23.06 -1.50 -5.00
N ILE A 65 22.23 -1.80 -4.01
CA ILE A 65 21.13 -0.95 -3.53
C ILE A 65 21.63 0.19 -2.62
N LYS A 66 22.81 0.02 -2.01
CA LYS A 66 23.33 0.94 -1.00
C LYS A 66 23.54 2.36 -1.54
N ASP A 67 22.96 3.34 -0.86
CA ASP A 67 23.00 4.78 -1.19
C ASP A 67 22.47 5.13 -2.59
N LYS A 68 21.54 4.33 -3.12
CA LYS A 68 20.93 4.52 -4.45
C LYS A 68 19.41 4.66 -4.40
N ILE A 69 18.87 5.26 -5.44
CA ILE A 69 17.42 5.30 -5.70
C ILE A 69 17.03 3.96 -6.31
N VAL A 70 16.15 3.22 -5.65
CA VAL A 70 15.69 1.91 -6.09
C VAL A 70 14.36 2.05 -6.80
N LEU A 71 14.28 1.58 -8.03
CA LEU A 71 13.07 1.56 -8.84
C LEU A 71 12.58 0.11 -8.96
N LEU A 72 11.63 -0.27 -8.10
CA LEU A 72 11.04 -1.60 -8.08
C LEU A 72 9.84 -1.68 -9.02
N ARG A 73 9.88 -2.57 -10.00
CA ARG A 73 8.75 -2.88 -10.89
C ARG A 73 8.21 -4.25 -10.55
N ILE A 74 6.96 -4.27 -10.09
CA ILE A 74 6.26 -5.50 -9.71
C ILE A 74 5.23 -5.79 -10.80
N SER A 75 5.27 -7.01 -11.32
CA SER A 75 4.34 -7.50 -12.34
C SER A 75 3.79 -8.86 -11.97
N GLY A 76 2.61 -9.20 -12.52
CA GLY A 76 2.00 -10.52 -12.35
C GLY A 76 0.69 -10.48 -11.56
N THR A 77 0.04 -11.63 -11.47
CA THR A 77 -1.23 -11.79 -10.79
C THR A 77 -1.08 -12.66 -9.54
N LEU A 78 -1.38 -12.09 -8.38
CA LEU A 78 -1.36 -12.82 -7.11
C LEU A 78 -2.41 -13.94 -7.12
N ALA A 79 -2.01 -15.11 -6.63
CA ALA A 79 -2.91 -16.25 -6.46
C ALA A 79 -3.95 -15.99 -5.36
N SER A 80 -3.55 -15.30 -4.28
CA SER A 80 -4.39 -14.92 -3.15
C SER A 80 -3.78 -13.75 -2.37
N GLY A 81 -4.62 -12.93 -1.74
CA GLY A 81 -4.20 -11.77 -0.95
C GLY A 81 -4.25 -10.45 -1.73
N LYS A 82 -4.27 -9.32 -1.01
CA LYS A 82 -4.42 -8.01 -1.62
C LYS A 82 -3.07 -7.50 -2.12
N THR A 83 -3.11 -6.71 -3.20
CA THR A 83 -1.91 -6.03 -3.69
C THR A 83 -1.31 -5.09 -2.64
N SER A 84 -2.14 -4.48 -1.78
CA SER A 84 -1.69 -3.66 -0.64
C SER A 84 -0.78 -4.41 0.33
N ASP A 85 -1.02 -5.71 0.53
CA ASP A 85 -0.31 -6.52 1.52
C ASP A 85 1.11 -6.83 1.07
N VAL A 86 1.31 -6.98 -0.26
CA VAL A 86 2.64 -7.08 -0.88
C VAL A 86 3.46 -5.82 -0.65
N LEU A 87 2.80 -4.66 -0.68
CA LEU A 87 3.42 -3.34 -0.64
C LEU A 87 3.74 -2.84 0.77
N LEU A 88 3.13 -3.44 1.78
CA LEU A 88 3.26 -3.05 3.16
C LEU A 88 4.71 -3.27 3.64
N GLY A 89 5.30 -2.31 4.34
CA GLY A 89 6.66 -2.43 4.91
C GLY A 89 7.84 -2.58 3.93
N LEU A 90 7.62 -2.58 2.60
CA LEU A 90 8.72 -2.67 1.62
C LEU A 90 9.67 -1.46 1.70
N GLU A 91 9.14 -0.28 1.97
CA GLU A 91 9.93 0.95 2.06
C GLU A 91 10.90 0.90 3.26
N GLU A 92 10.44 0.38 4.39
CA GLU A 92 11.30 0.15 5.55
C GLU A 92 12.35 -0.93 5.28
N ALA A 93 11.97 -2.01 4.59
CA ALA A 93 12.90 -3.06 4.22
C ALA A 93 14.01 -2.54 3.29
N ALA A 94 13.66 -1.73 2.29
CA ALA A 94 14.63 -1.09 1.41
C ALA A 94 15.54 -0.10 2.16
N LYS A 95 14.98 0.70 3.07
CA LYS A 95 15.77 1.61 3.93
C LYS A 95 16.74 0.83 4.83
N ARG A 96 16.30 -0.29 5.43
CA ARG A 96 17.17 -1.18 6.23
C ARG A 96 18.30 -1.80 5.39
N ALA A 97 18.04 -2.09 4.12
CA ALA A 97 19.05 -2.56 3.18
C ALA A 97 20.00 -1.44 2.68
N GLY A 98 19.78 -0.19 3.09
CA GLY A 98 20.65 0.94 2.77
C GLY A 98 20.26 1.71 1.51
N ALA A 99 19.06 1.51 0.96
CA ALA A 99 18.54 2.32 -0.14
C ALA A 99 18.35 3.79 0.28
N PHE A 100 18.64 4.73 -0.61
CA PHE A 100 18.34 6.16 -0.39
C PHE A 100 16.83 6.41 -0.41
N CYS A 101 16.14 5.89 -1.43
CA CYS A 101 14.69 5.85 -1.48
C CYS A 101 14.21 4.69 -2.37
N LEU A 102 12.97 4.27 -2.15
CA LEU A 102 12.30 3.24 -2.95
C LEU A 102 11.15 3.88 -3.73
N LEU A 103 11.22 3.80 -5.05
CA LEU A 103 10.13 4.10 -5.97
C LEU A 103 9.59 2.79 -6.50
N ARG A 104 8.27 2.64 -6.51
CA ARG A 104 7.62 1.41 -6.92
C ARG A 104 6.63 1.66 -8.06
N ASN A 105 6.64 0.76 -9.04
CA ASN A 105 5.62 0.68 -10.06
C ASN A 105 4.87 -0.65 -9.88
N THR A 106 3.56 -0.52 -9.66
CA THR A 106 2.63 -1.64 -9.42
C THR A 106 1.49 -1.67 -10.44
N GLU A 107 1.63 -0.95 -11.56
CA GLU A 107 0.60 -0.84 -12.60
C GLU A 107 0.24 -2.22 -13.20
N LYS A 108 1.22 -3.13 -13.23
CA LYS A 108 1.07 -4.50 -13.75
C LYS A 108 0.88 -5.55 -12.65
N LEU A 109 0.61 -5.13 -11.41
CA LEU A 109 0.34 -6.02 -10.29
C LEU A 109 -1.17 -6.11 -10.08
N SER A 110 -1.74 -7.30 -10.23
CA SER A 110 -3.16 -7.56 -9.97
C SER A 110 -3.33 -8.69 -8.96
N SER A 111 -4.53 -8.84 -8.42
CA SER A 111 -4.90 -9.97 -7.56
C SER A 111 -6.10 -10.71 -8.14
N LYS A 112 -6.14 -12.04 -7.98
CA LYS A 112 -7.35 -12.85 -8.24
C LYS A 112 -8.40 -12.70 -7.15
N GLU A 113 -8.04 -12.10 -6.01
CA GLU A 113 -8.96 -11.84 -4.93
C GLU A 113 -10.04 -10.84 -5.38
N LEU A 114 -11.30 -11.12 -5.05
CA LEU A 114 -12.46 -10.38 -5.54
C LEU A 114 -12.36 -8.89 -5.20
N GLU A 115 -11.98 -8.07 -6.19
CA GLU A 115 -12.32 -6.64 -6.17
C GLU A 115 -13.84 -6.55 -6.20
N ILE A 116 -14.48 -6.26 -5.05
CA ILE A 116 -15.88 -5.88 -5.02
C ILE A 116 -15.96 -4.52 -5.73
N LYS A 117 -16.13 -4.54 -7.05
CA LYS A 117 -16.44 -3.36 -7.85
C LYS A 117 -17.85 -2.91 -7.48
N ILE A 118 -17.95 -1.99 -6.53
CA ILE A 118 -19.19 -1.29 -6.23
C ILE A 118 -19.40 -0.27 -7.36
N GLU A 119 -20.03 -0.70 -8.46
CA GLU A 119 -20.63 0.26 -9.40
C GLU A 119 -21.79 0.95 -8.68
N VAL A 120 -21.54 2.16 -8.18
CA VAL A 120 -22.57 3.03 -7.59
C VAL A 120 -23.41 3.62 -8.73
N LYS A 121 -24.27 2.80 -9.33
CA LYS A 121 -25.44 3.27 -10.07
C LYS A 121 -26.59 3.31 -9.09
N GLU A 122 -27.10 4.51 -8.75
CA GLU A 122 -28.32 4.80 -7.99
C GLU A 122 -28.96 3.57 -7.33
N SER A 123 -28.27 2.99 -6.35
CA SER A 123 -28.71 1.79 -5.64
C SER A 123 -29.21 2.28 -4.29
N SER A 124 -30.41 1.88 -3.89
CA SER A 124 -30.90 2.17 -2.54
C SER A 124 -29.97 1.54 -1.50
N ILE A 125 -29.96 2.06 -0.27
CA ILE A 125 -29.06 1.59 0.81
C ILE A 125 -29.20 0.06 0.99
N GLU A 126 -30.42 -0.45 0.88
CA GLU A 126 -30.75 -1.87 1.01
C GLU A 126 -30.14 -2.72 -0.11
N GLN A 127 -30.03 -2.18 -1.33
CA GLN A 127 -29.38 -2.87 -2.45
C GLN A 127 -27.86 -2.90 -2.31
N ILE A 128 -27.29 -1.84 -1.73
CA ILE A 128 -25.86 -1.77 -1.40
C ILE A 128 -25.55 -2.79 -0.31
N GLU A 129 -26.35 -2.84 0.75
CA GLU A 129 -26.22 -3.82 1.83
C GLU A 129 -26.34 -5.26 1.30
N GLN A 130 -27.33 -5.56 0.45
CA GLN A 130 -27.41 -6.88 -0.17
C GLN A 130 -26.18 -7.25 -1.00
N LYS A 131 -25.65 -6.30 -1.80
CA LYS A 131 -24.42 -6.55 -2.56
C LYS A 131 -23.22 -6.80 -1.65
N LEU A 132 -23.08 -6.03 -0.57
CA LEU A 132 -21.99 -6.16 0.40
C LEU A 132 -22.05 -7.47 1.19
N LEU A 133 -23.26 -7.92 1.54
CA LEU A 133 -23.48 -9.15 2.30
C LEU A 133 -23.52 -10.41 1.42
N SER A 134 -23.77 -10.29 0.11
CA SER A 134 -23.85 -11.43 -0.82
C SER A 134 -22.59 -12.30 -0.95
N PRO A 135 -21.35 -11.77 -0.95
CA PRO A 135 -20.16 -12.61 -0.99
C PRO A 135 -19.77 -13.19 0.38
N LEU A 136 -20.42 -12.76 1.46
CA LEU A 136 -20.06 -13.20 2.81
C LEU A 136 -20.71 -14.56 3.13
N PRO A 137 -20.06 -15.39 3.97
CA PRO A 137 -20.65 -16.63 4.47
C PRO A 137 -22.01 -16.37 5.13
N SER A 138 -22.92 -17.35 5.03
CA SER A 138 -24.27 -17.24 5.62
C SER A 138 -24.25 -16.91 7.13
N VAL A 139 -23.19 -17.32 7.83
CA VAL A 139 -22.92 -16.98 9.24
C VAL A 139 -22.71 -15.48 9.45
N ALA A 140 -21.95 -14.82 8.57
CA ALA A 140 -21.69 -13.39 8.66
C ALA A 140 -22.96 -12.57 8.42
N LYS A 141 -23.82 -13.03 7.50
CA LYS A 141 -25.13 -12.40 7.26
C LYS A 141 -26.05 -12.51 8.49
N LYS A 142 -26.15 -13.70 9.10
CA LYS A 142 -26.91 -13.90 10.34
C LYS A 142 -26.39 -13.05 11.49
N LEU A 143 -25.07 -12.92 11.61
CA LEU A 143 -24.46 -12.10 12.65
C LEU A 143 -24.77 -10.60 12.44
N PHE A 144 -24.77 -10.15 11.19
CA PHE A 144 -25.13 -8.77 10.85
C PHE A 144 -26.57 -8.46 11.28
N ASP A 145 -27.52 -9.34 10.97
CA ASP A 145 -28.92 -9.17 11.38
C ASP A 145 -29.08 -9.07 12.91
N VAL A 146 -28.27 -9.83 13.68
CA VAL A 146 -28.26 -9.78 15.14
C VAL A 146 -27.67 -8.47 15.66
N LEU A 147 -26.54 -8.01 15.09
CA LEU A 147 -25.89 -6.78 15.53
C LEU A 147 -26.68 -5.53 15.17
N SER A 148 -27.62 -5.62 14.23
CA SER A 148 -28.57 -4.57 13.88
C SER A 148 -29.82 -4.54 14.77
N MET A 149 -29.93 -5.42 15.78
CA MET A 149 -31.08 -5.43 16.69
C MET A 149 -31.09 -4.19 17.59
N GLU A 150 -32.22 -3.49 17.61
CA GLU A 150 -32.42 -2.35 18.50
C GLU A 150 -32.96 -2.79 19.86
N LYS A 151 -32.72 -1.92 20.85
CA LYS A 151 -33.26 -2.07 22.21
C LYS A 151 -34.76 -1.73 22.19
N GLN A 152 -35.57 -2.59 22.79
CA GLN A 152 -37.02 -2.37 22.84
C GLN A 152 -37.40 -1.31 23.90
N GLU A 153 -38.52 -0.63 23.68
CA GLU A 153 -39.07 0.34 24.63
C GLU A 153 -39.41 -0.37 25.95
N SER A 154 -38.92 0.15 27.08
CA SER A 154 -39.00 -0.47 28.42
C SER A 154 -38.09 -1.69 28.69
N GLU A 155 -37.22 -2.08 27.75
CA GLU A 155 -36.20 -3.11 28.00
C GLU A 155 -35.11 -2.58 28.95
N LYS A 156 -34.69 -3.37 29.94
CA LYS A 156 -33.52 -3.02 30.76
C LYS A 156 -32.25 -3.26 29.94
N VAL A 157 -31.19 -2.48 30.19
CA VAL A 157 -29.91 -2.64 29.46
C VAL A 157 -29.36 -4.06 29.60
N LEU A 158 -29.39 -4.60 30.82
CA LEU A 158 -28.92 -5.97 31.09
C LEU A 158 -29.71 -7.04 30.32
N THR A 159 -31.01 -6.87 30.13
CA THR A 159 -31.84 -7.82 29.37
C THR A 159 -31.60 -7.69 27.87
N PHE A 160 -31.36 -6.48 27.38
CA PHE A 160 -30.98 -6.24 25.98
C PHE A 160 -29.62 -6.87 25.65
N GLU A 161 -28.61 -6.64 26.49
CA GLU A 161 -27.28 -7.22 26.33
C GLU A 161 -27.35 -8.74 26.32
N SER A 162 -28.03 -9.33 27.30
CA SER A 162 -28.20 -10.79 27.41
C SER A 162 -28.82 -11.37 26.13
N ARG A 163 -29.93 -10.77 25.66
CA ARG A 163 -30.63 -11.16 24.43
C ARG A 163 -29.74 -11.05 23.19
N LEU A 164 -28.97 -9.98 23.08
CA LEU A 164 -28.05 -9.74 21.96
C LEU A 164 -26.93 -10.79 21.94
N THR A 165 -26.31 -11.08 23.09
CA THR A 165 -25.28 -12.12 23.21
C THR A 165 -25.81 -13.51 22.92
N GLU A 166 -27.00 -13.88 23.42
CA GLU A 166 -27.62 -15.17 23.12
C GLU A 166 -27.90 -15.32 21.62
N ALA A 167 -28.44 -14.28 20.99
CA ALA A 167 -28.69 -14.26 19.55
C ALA A 167 -27.39 -14.36 18.73
N ALA A 168 -26.31 -13.71 19.18
CA ALA A 168 -25.01 -13.76 18.51
C ALA A 168 -24.34 -15.14 18.64
N LEU A 169 -24.42 -15.76 19.82
CA LEU A 169 -23.92 -17.11 20.06
C LEU A 169 -24.67 -18.15 19.20
N LYS A 170 -25.99 -17.99 19.07
CA LYS A 170 -26.83 -18.78 18.16
C LYS A 170 -26.45 -18.59 16.69
N ALA A 171 -26.23 -17.35 16.26
CA ALA A 171 -25.80 -17.05 14.89
C ALA A 171 -24.43 -17.69 14.56
N LEU A 172 -23.56 -17.85 15.57
CA LEU A 172 -22.24 -18.46 15.46
C LEU A 172 -22.22 -19.98 15.70
N ASN A 173 -23.36 -20.62 15.99
CA ASN A 173 -23.46 -22.04 16.38
C ASN A 173 -22.55 -22.43 17.55
N LEU A 174 -22.42 -21.57 18.56
CA LEU A 174 -21.58 -21.80 19.75
C LEU A 174 -22.37 -22.29 20.98
N GLU A 175 -23.57 -22.84 20.77
CA GLU A 175 -24.52 -23.22 21.84
C GLU A 175 -24.00 -24.32 22.80
N ASP A 176 -22.91 -25.03 22.47
CA ASP A 176 -22.41 -26.20 23.22
C ASP A 176 -21.05 -26.01 23.94
N LYS A 177 -20.57 -24.78 24.16
CA LYS A 177 -19.21 -24.56 24.74
C LYS A 177 -19.10 -23.69 25.98
N ILE A 178 -20.19 -23.41 26.70
CA ILE A 178 -20.13 -22.74 28.01
C ILE A 178 -21.02 -23.47 29.01
#